data_AF-A0A940ZVU6-F1
#
_entry.id   AF-A0A940ZVU6-F1
#
_cell.length_a   1.000
_cell.length_b   1.000
_cell.length_c   1.000
_cell.angle_alpha   90.00
_cell.angle_beta   90.00
_cell.angle_gamma   90.00
#
_symmetry.space_group_name_H-M   'P 1'
#
loop_
_entity.id
_entity.type
_entity.pdbx_description
1 polymer ?
#
loop_
_entity_poly.entity_id
_entity_poly.type
_entity_poly.pdbx_seq_one_letter_code
_entity_poly.pdbx_strand_id
1 'polypeptide(L)' 'MTKGQKALVKRGCILMCGFLIIVLLAIGAYYHCKPNGCHPHKSLSSHQDALDIVRARYARGEISSEEFNELKKNLE' A
#
# COMPACT_ATOMS: atom_id res chain seq x y z
N MET A 1 -26.10 24.87 -44.89
CA MET A 1 -25.90 24.66 -43.43
C MET A 1 -24.42 24.81 -43.12
N THR A 2 -24.05 25.89 -42.45
CA THR A 2 -22.73 26.53 -42.44
C THR A 2 -21.65 25.76 -41.68
N LYS A 3 -20.46 25.64 -42.28
CA LYS A 3 -19.26 24.96 -41.75
C LYS A 3 -18.83 25.46 -40.36
N GLY A 4 -19.27 26.65 -39.94
CA GLY A 4 -18.97 27.25 -38.63
C GLY A 4 -19.64 26.56 -37.42
N GLN A 5 -20.83 25.97 -37.58
CA GLN A 5 -21.55 25.31 -36.47
C GLN A 5 -20.88 24.00 -36.02
N LYS A 6 -20.27 23.26 -36.96
CA LYS A 6 -19.60 21.98 -36.67
C LYS A 6 -18.32 22.16 -35.84
N ALA A 7 -17.61 23.29 -36.01
CA ALA A 7 -16.40 23.60 -35.26
C ALA A 7 -16.70 24.05 -33.82
N LEU A 8 -17.80 24.78 -33.62
CA LEU A 8 -18.24 25.23 -32.30
C LEU A 8 -18.66 24.05 -31.42
N VAL A 9 -19.45 23.12 -31.97
CA VAL A 9 -19.87 21.89 -31.27
C VAL A 9 -18.66 20.98 -31.00
N LYS A 10 -17.72 20.86 -31.94
CA LYS A 10 -16.51 20.04 -31.78
C LYS A 10 -15.60 20.56 -30.66
N ARG A 11 -15.47 21.89 -30.50
CA ARG A 11 -14.71 22.51 -29.39
C ARG A 11 -15.39 22.31 -28.03
N GLY A 12 -16.73 22.36 -27.98
CA GLY A 12 -17.51 22.05 -26.77
C GLY A 12 -17.39 20.58 -26.35
N CYS A 13 -17.49 19.64 -27.30
CA CYS A 13 -17.33 18.21 -27.02
C CYS A 13 -15.91 17.86 -26.54
N ILE A 14 -14.88 18.53 -27.07
CA ILE A 14 -13.49 18.33 -26.63
C ILE A 14 -13.30 18.71 -25.15
N LEU A 15 -13.94 19.80 -24.69
CA LEU A 15 -13.88 20.22 -23.29
C LEU A 15 -14.65 19.26 -22.36
N MET A 16 -15.83 18.76 -22.78
CA MET A 16 -16.60 17.77 -22.02
C MET A 16 -15.90 16.41 -21.95
N CYS A 17 -15.38 15.92 -23.08
CA CYS A 17 -14.63 14.66 -23.13
C CYS A 17 -13.31 14.77 -22.36
N GLY A 18 -12.63 15.92 -22.41
CA GLY A 18 -11.41 16.17 -21.65
C GLY A 18 -11.62 16.08 -20.14
N PHE A 19 -12.69 16.69 -19.62
CA PHE A 19 -13.04 16.60 -18.20
C PHE A 19 -13.39 15.16 -17.80
N LEU A 20 -14.18 14.44 -18.60
CA LEU A 20 -14.51 13.04 -18.35
C LEU A 20 -13.27 12.14 -18.34
N ILE A 21 -12.31 12.36 -19.24
CA ILE A 21 -11.04 11.62 -19.26
C ILE A 21 -10.21 11.94 -18.01
N ILE A 22 -10.12 13.22 -17.60
CA ILE A 22 -9.42 13.60 -16.37
C ILE A 22 -10.05 12.95 -15.14
N VAL A 23 -11.38 12.94 -15.04
CA VAL A 23 -12.11 12.27 -13.94
C VAL A 23 -11.85 10.77 -13.94
N LEU A 24 -11.91 10.11 -15.10
CA LEU A 24 -11.60 8.67 -15.21
C LEU A 24 -10.14 8.36 -14.85
N LEU A 25 -9.18 9.20 -15.25
CA LEU A 25 -7.78 9.07 -14.87
C LEU A 25 -7.58 9.28 -13.37
N ALA A 26 -8.26 10.26 -12.75
CA ALA A 26 -8.19 10.50 -11.31
C ALA A 26 -8.76 9.32 -10.51
N ILE A 27 -9.86 8.73 -10.96
CA ILE A 27 -10.46 7.53 -10.35
C ILE A 27 -9.53 6.32 -10.53
N GLY A 28 -9.00 6.11 -11.74
CA GLY A 28 -8.04 5.04 -12.01
C GLY A 28 -6.77 5.17 -11.15
N ALA A 29 -6.23 6.39 -11.04
CA ALA A 29 -5.12 6.70 -10.15
C ALA A 29 -5.51 6.51 -8.69
N TYR A 30 -6.71 6.87 -8.23
CA TYR A 30 -7.17 6.61 -6.87
C TYR A 30 -7.19 5.11 -6.53
N TYR A 31 -7.70 4.28 -7.44
CA TYR A 31 -7.71 2.83 -7.24
C TYR A 31 -6.32 2.18 -7.39
N HIS A 32 -5.47 2.72 -8.26
CA HIS A 32 -4.09 2.25 -8.45
C HIS A 32 -3.11 2.79 -7.38
N CYS A 33 -3.46 3.91 -6.74
CA CYS A 33 -2.78 4.48 -5.58
C CYS A 33 -3.29 3.84 -4.28
N LYS A 34 -4.13 2.81 -4.31
CA LYS A 34 -4.25 1.90 -3.17
C LYS A 34 -2.90 1.20 -3.07
N PRO A 35 -2.02 1.63 -2.14
CA PRO A 35 -0.68 1.08 -2.10
C PRO A 35 -0.83 -0.38 -1.70
N ASN A 36 -0.42 -1.28 -2.58
CA ASN A 36 -0.16 -2.66 -2.22
C ASN A 36 0.91 -2.64 -1.14
N GLY A 37 0.45 -2.73 0.11
CA GLY A 37 1.29 -2.88 1.28
C GLY A 37 2.27 -1.73 1.46
N CYS A 38 1.80 -0.60 1.98
CA CYS A 38 2.55 -0.07 3.11
C CYS A 38 2.49 -1.18 4.15
N HIS A 39 3.53 -2.02 4.22
CA HIS A 39 3.75 -2.84 5.40
C HIS A 39 3.70 -1.84 6.54
N PRO A 40 2.69 -1.86 7.42
CA PRO A 40 2.80 -1.08 8.62
C PRO A 40 4.13 -1.54 9.21
N HIS A 41 5.08 -0.62 9.33
CA HIS A 41 6.20 -0.83 10.23
C HIS A 41 5.51 -1.04 11.55
N LYS A 42 5.27 -2.32 11.87
CA LYS A 42 4.53 -2.71 13.03
C LYS A 42 5.42 -2.21 14.15
N SER A 43 5.12 -1.05 14.69
CA SER A 43 5.47 -0.69 16.05
C SER A 43 4.63 -1.59 16.95
N LEU A 44 4.78 -2.91 16.80
CA LEU A 44 4.49 -3.80 17.88
C LEU A 44 5.44 -3.37 18.99
N SER A 45 4.95 -3.38 20.22
CA SER A 45 5.73 -3.10 21.40
C SER A 45 7.11 -3.77 21.29
N SER A 46 8.17 -3.10 21.74
CA SER A 46 9.56 -3.62 21.75
C SER A 46 9.64 -5.09 22.22
N HIS A 47 8.76 -5.47 23.15
CA HIS A 47 8.55 -6.83 23.62
C HIS A 47 8.19 -7.85 22.53
N GLN A 48 7.27 -7.52 21.63
CA GLN A 48 6.81 -8.43 20.60
C GLN A 48 7.82 -8.55 19.45
N ASP A 49 8.61 -7.50 19.22
CA ASP A 49 9.78 -7.54 18.33
C ASP A 49 10.88 -8.45 18.90
N ALA A 50 11.15 -8.34 20.21
CA ALA A 50 12.12 -9.20 20.89
C ALA A 50 11.73 -10.69 20.83
N LEU A 51 10.46 -11.03 21.06
CA LEU A 51 9.97 -12.41 20.93
C LEU A 51 10.07 -12.94 19.49
N ASP A 52 9.83 -12.11 18.48
CA ASP A 52 9.93 -12.49 17.07
C ASP A 52 11.39 -12.74 16.67
N ILE A 53 12.31 -11.88 17.12
CA ILE A 53 13.76 -12.06 16.93
C ILE A 53 14.23 -13.38 17.57
N VAL A 54 13.82 -13.66 18.82
CA VAL A 54 14.19 -14.89 19.54
C VAL A 54 13.64 -16.13 18.81
N ARG A 55 12.40 -16.07 18.32
CA ARG A 55 11.79 -17.14 17.50
C ARG A 55 12.54 -17.37 16.19
N ALA A 56 12.94 -16.29 15.49
CA ALA A 56 13.68 -16.39 14.25
C ALA A 56 15.05 -17.05 14.44
N ARG A 57 15.76 -16.73 15.53
CA ARG A 57 17.06 -17.35 15.86
C ARG A 57 16.93 -18.82 16.21
N TYR A 58 15.88 -19.20 16.96
CA TYR A 58 15.58 -20.61 17.25
C TYR A 58 15.30 -21.39 15.97
N ALA A 59 14.51 -20.84 15.04
CA ALA A 59 14.20 -21.47 13.76
C ALA A 59 15.45 -21.66 12.87
N ARG A 60 16.44 -20.78 12.99
CA ARG A 60 17.75 -20.91 12.34
C ARG A 60 18.67 -21.92 13.02
N GLY A 61 18.35 -22.38 14.23
CA GLY A 61 19.23 -23.22 15.06
C GLY A 61 20.40 -22.46 15.67
N GLU A 62 20.32 -21.13 15.75
CA GLU A 62 21.36 -20.28 16.36
C GLU A 62 21.33 -20.29 17.89
N ILE A 63 20.18 -20.68 18.47
CA ILE A 63 19.99 -20.85 19.91
C ILE A 63 19.31 -22.19 20.18
N SER A 64 19.57 -22.76 21.34
CA SER A 64 18.97 -24.03 21.74
C SER A 64 17.54 -23.86 22.29
N SER A 65 16.83 -24.97 22.49
CA SER A 65 15.45 -24.95 23.00
C SER A 65 15.39 -24.44 24.43
N GLU A 66 16.41 -24.69 25.22
CA GLU A 66 16.55 -24.21 26.60
C GLU A 66 16.75 -22.69 26.63
N GLU A 67 17.67 -22.14 25.82
CA GLU A 67 17.91 -20.70 25.70
C GLU A 67 16.65 -19.97 25.20
N PHE A 68 15.95 -20.55 24.22
CA PHE A 68 14.68 -20.01 23.72
C PHE A 68 13.63 -19.89 24.83
N ASN A 69 13.49 -20.92 25.67
CA ASN A 69 12.50 -20.95 26.74
C ASN A 69 12.83 -19.95 27.87
N GLU A 70 14.10 -19.77 28.20
CA GLU A 70 14.52 -18.75 29.17
C GLU A 70 14.27 -17.34 28.64
N LEU A 71 14.65 -17.06 27.39
CA LEU A 71 14.40 -15.76 26.76
C LEU A 71 12.91 -15.46 26.64
N LYS A 72 12.09 -16.46 26.27
CA LYS A 72 10.64 -16.33 26.20
C LYS A 72 10.04 -15.90 27.55
N LYS A 73 10.44 -16.57 28.64
CA LYS A 73 9.96 -16.27 30.00
C LYS A 73 10.40 -14.90 30.53
N ASN A 74 11.59 -14.44 30.14
CA ASN A 74 12.09 -13.12 30.52
C ASN A 74 11.42 -11.99 29.73
N LEU A 75 10.96 -12.30 28.52
CA LEU A 75 10.28 -11.34 27.68
C LEU A 75 8.83 -11.21 28.12
N GLU A 76 8.09 -12.32 28.30
CA GLU A 76 6.68 -12.40 28.75
C GLU A 76 6.35 -11.55 30.00
#